data_AF-A0A3C0GNH7-F1
#
_entry.id   AF-A0A3C0GNH7-F1
#
_cell.length_a   1.000
_cell.length_b   1.000
_cell.length_c   1.000
_cell.angle_alpha   90.00
_cell.angle_beta   90.00
_cell.angle_gamma   90.00
#
_symmetry.space_group_name_H-M   'P 1'
#
loop_
_entity.id
_entity.type
_entity.pdbx_description
1 polymer ?
#
loop_
_entity_poly.entity_id
_entity_poly.type
_entity_poly.pdbx_seq_one_letter_code
_entity_poly.pdbx_strand_id
1 'polypeptide(L)'
;AYAYLVVPDKRAMTPDAEKRLDAIASMDELGAGFTLATHDLEIRGAGELLGEDQSGQMAEVGFSLYTELLERAVRSIRLGKLPDLDAGEEARGAEVELHVPALIPDDYLPDVHTRLTLYKRISSARDSGELRELQVEMIDRFGLLPDAAKHLFAIAELKLQANTLGVRKLELGENGGRIVFEAKPAIDPMAVIQMIQKQPKLYSMDGPDKLRIKHPLPLPEDRFSAARALLLTLAPR
;
A
#
# COMPACT_ATOMS: atom_id res chain seq x y z
N ALA A 1 -14.06 -36.29 16.65
CA ALA A 1 -12.73 -36.81 17.05
C ALA A 1 -12.46 -36.31 18.47
N TYR A 2 -11.78 -37.09 19.30
CA TYR A 2 -11.49 -36.70 20.69
C TYR A 2 -9.97 -36.63 20.88
N ALA A 3 -9.50 -35.62 21.60
CA ALA A 3 -8.10 -35.48 22.01
C ALA A 3 -8.07 -35.41 23.54
N TYR A 4 -7.35 -36.34 24.18
CA TYR A 4 -7.18 -36.39 25.63
C TYR A 4 -5.79 -35.88 25.99
N LEU A 5 -5.73 -34.82 26.81
CA LEU A 5 -4.50 -34.26 27.34
C LEU A 5 -4.26 -34.83 28.74
N VAL A 6 -3.24 -35.67 28.89
CA VAL A 6 -2.88 -36.28 30.17
C VAL A 6 -1.72 -35.48 30.78
N VAL A 7 -1.95 -34.90 31.96
CA VAL A 7 -1.00 -34.04 32.67
C VAL A 7 -0.72 -34.57 34.09
N PRO A 8 0.45 -34.26 34.68
CA PRO A 8 0.72 -34.57 36.08
C PRO A 8 -0.20 -33.76 37.03
N ASP A 9 -0.15 -34.06 38.33
CA ASP A 9 -0.94 -33.33 39.34
C ASP A 9 -0.68 -31.81 39.21
N LYS A 10 -1.75 -31.00 39.25
CA LYS A 10 -1.68 -29.54 39.06
C LYS A 10 -0.66 -28.87 39.99
N ARG A 11 -0.45 -29.40 41.19
CA ARG A 11 0.52 -28.87 42.16
C ARG A 11 1.98 -29.04 41.73
N ALA A 12 2.24 -29.97 40.81
CA ALA A 12 3.56 -30.22 40.23
C ALA A 12 3.77 -29.50 38.89
N MET A 13 2.76 -28.78 38.38
CA MET A 13 2.88 -28.01 37.15
C MET A 13 3.48 -26.63 37.43
N THR A 14 4.28 -26.14 36.47
CA THR A 14 4.74 -24.76 36.50
C THR A 14 3.57 -23.83 36.14
N PRO A 15 3.57 -22.58 36.63
CA PRO A 15 2.52 -21.61 36.30
C PRO A 15 2.31 -21.42 34.78
N ASP A 16 3.37 -21.47 33.99
CA ASP A 16 3.29 -21.36 32.53
C ASP A 16 2.67 -22.60 31.87
N ALA A 17 2.96 -23.79 32.41
CA ALA A 17 2.35 -25.02 31.92
C ALA A 17 0.85 -25.06 32.20
N GLU A 18 0.40 -24.50 33.33
CA GLU A 18 -1.02 -24.38 33.65
C GLU A 18 -1.73 -23.41 32.69
N LYS A 19 -1.15 -22.22 32.47
CA LYS A 19 -1.68 -21.24 31.49
C LYS A 19 -1.78 -21.80 30.08
N ARG A 20 -0.79 -22.57 29.62
CA ARG A 20 -0.82 -23.23 28.31
C ARG A 20 -1.92 -24.28 28.22
N LEU A 21 -2.14 -25.06 29.27
CA LEU A 21 -3.16 -26.08 29.30
C LEU A 21 -4.57 -25.45 29.22
N ASP A 22 -4.81 -24.38 29.96
CA ASP A 22 -6.07 -23.62 29.93
C ASP A 22 -6.30 -22.95 28.56
N ALA A 23 -5.25 -22.42 27.94
CA ALA A 23 -5.32 -21.86 26.59
C ALA A 23 -5.69 -22.93 25.55
N ILE A 24 -5.18 -24.16 25.66
CA ILE A 24 -5.56 -25.26 24.75
C ILE A 24 -6.99 -25.74 25.02
N ALA A 25 -7.41 -25.80 26.29
CA ALA A 25 -8.72 -26.30 26.68
C ALA A 25 -9.89 -25.34 26.36
N SER A 26 -9.61 -24.04 26.20
CA SER A 26 -10.63 -23.02 25.91
C SER A 26 -10.98 -22.88 24.41
N MET A 27 -10.35 -23.67 23.54
CA MET A 27 -10.53 -23.57 22.09
C MET A 27 -11.39 -24.72 21.54
N ASP A 28 -12.66 -24.41 21.28
CA ASP A 28 -13.69 -25.38 20.84
C ASP A 28 -13.88 -25.48 19.30
N GLU A 29 -13.06 -24.77 18.48
CA GLU A 29 -13.25 -24.71 17.02
C GLU A 29 -12.03 -25.14 16.18
N LEU A 30 -12.31 -25.83 15.06
CA LEU A 30 -11.33 -26.18 14.04
C LEU A 30 -10.83 -24.92 13.30
N GLY A 31 -9.56 -24.55 13.52
CA GLY A 31 -8.93 -23.34 12.95
C GLY A 31 -8.11 -22.53 13.97
N ALA A 32 -8.24 -22.89 15.25
CA ALA A 32 -7.59 -22.29 16.42
C ALA A 32 -6.05 -22.26 16.45
N GLY A 33 -5.36 -22.92 15.52
CA GLY A 33 -3.90 -23.12 15.58
C GLY A 33 -3.08 -21.82 15.51
N PHE A 34 -3.57 -20.80 14.81
CA PHE A 34 -2.90 -19.51 14.71
C PHE A 34 -2.99 -18.73 16.03
N THR A 35 -4.19 -18.64 16.61
CA THR A 35 -4.44 -17.99 17.91
C THR A 35 -3.69 -18.71 19.03
N LEU A 36 -3.63 -20.04 18.99
CA LEU A 36 -2.86 -20.83 19.96
C LEU A 36 -1.37 -20.52 19.90
N ALA A 37 -0.81 -20.36 18.69
CA ALA A 37 0.60 -20.01 18.50
C ALA A 37 0.91 -18.59 19.01
N THR A 38 -0.01 -17.64 18.82
CA THR A 38 0.12 -16.26 19.34
C THR A 38 0.07 -16.23 20.87
N HIS A 39 -0.89 -16.91 21.48
CA HIS A 39 -1.04 -16.94 22.94
C HIS A 39 0.14 -17.64 23.63
N ASP A 40 0.70 -18.69 23.02
CA ASP A 40 1.92 -19.34 23.50
C ASP A 40 3.17 -18.45 23.34
N LEU A 41 3.21 -17.59 22.32
CA LEU A 41 4.28 -16.59 22.13
C LEU A 41 4.27 -15.53 23.25
N GLU A 42 3.08 -15.08 23.63
CA GLU A 42 2.88 -14.10 24.70
C GLU A 42 3.20 -14.69 26.07
N ILE A 43 2.77 -15.92 26.36
CA ILE A 43 3.09 -16.62 27.62
C ILE A 43 4.60 -16.88 27.75
N ARG A 44 5.32 -17.06 26.63
CA ARG A 44 6.79 -17.18 26.59
C ARG A 44 7.53 -15.85 26.79
N GLY A 45 6.82 -14.74 27.00
CA GLY A 45 7.42 -13.45 27.35
C GLY A 45 7.77 -12.53 26.18
N ALA A 46 7.24 -12.78 24.97
CA ALA A 46 7.43 -11.86 23.84
C ALA A 46 6.68 -10.50 23.99
N GLY A 47 5.96 -10.29 25.10
CA GLY A 47 5.08 -9.13 25.33
C GLY A 47 5.56 -8.12 26.38
N GLU A 48 6.67 -8.33 27.09
CA GLU A 48 7.15 -7.37 28.10
C GLU A 48 8.30 -6.52 27.51
N LEU A 49 7.95 -5.32 27.08
CA LEU A 49 8.89 -4.28 26.69
C LEU A 49 9.75 -3.86 27.89
N LEU A 50 11.05 -4.19 27.84
CA LEU A 50 12.21 -3.63 28.57
C LEU A 50 12.90 -4.55 29.60
N GLY A 51 13.96 -5.23 29.13
CA GLY A 51 15.15 -5.66 29.90
C GLY A 51 15.13 -7.11 30.42
N GLU A 52 16.21 -7.89 30.47
CA GLU A 52 17.62 -7.80 30.05
C GLU A 52 18.08 -9.24 29.73
N ASP A 53 19.20 -9.39 28.99
CA ASP A 53 19.94 -10.63 28.73
C ASP A 53 19.59 -11.50 27.50
N GLN A 54 19.99 -10.92 26.35
CA GLN A 54 20.93 -11.53 25.40
C GLN A 54 20.59 -12.94 24.85
N SER A 55 19.36 -13.13 24.36
CA SER A 55 19.06 -14.22 23.40
C SER A 55 18.27 -13.79 22.15
N GLY A 56 17.83 -12.52 22.10
CA GLY A 56 16.97 -11.96 21.04
C GLY A 56 17.65 -11.58 19.71
N GLN A 57 18.98 -11.64 19.61
CA GLN A 57 19.70 -11.03 18.49
C GLN A 57 19.48 -11.67 17.10
N MET A 58 18.89 -12.87 17.00
CA MET A 58 18.68 -13.52 15.69
C MET A 58 17.27 -13.30 15.11
N ALA A 59 16.26 -13.04 15.95
CA ALA A 59 14.87 -12.78 15.50
C ALA A 59 14.55 -11.27 15.42
N GLU A 60 15.23 -10.44 16.23
CA GLU A 60 15.08 -8.99 16.28
C GLU A 60 15.50 -8.32 14.96
N VAL A 61 16.46 -8.88 14.23
CA VAL A 61 16.87 -8.37 12.91
C VAL A 61 15.73 -8.49 11.91
N GLY A 62 14.91 -9.54 11.97
CA GLY A 62 13.78 -9.73 11.06
C GLY A 62 12.65 -8.71 11.29
N PHE A 63 12.31 -8.44 12.54
CA PHE A 63 11.26 -7.45 12.87
C PHE A 63 11.75 -6.02 12.74
N SER A 64 12.99 -5.72 13.14
CA SER A 64 13.60 -4.39 12.95
C SER A 64 13.79 -4.09 11.46
N LEU A 65 14.29 -5.04 10.66
CA LEU A 65 14.36 -4.91 9.20
C LEU A 65 12.96 -4.85 8.58
N TYR A 66 11.99 -5.65 9.04
CA TYR A 66 10.61 -5.57 8.57
C TYR A 66 10.01 -4.19 8.88
N THR A 67 10.20 -3.66 10.09
CA THR A 67 9.70 -2.35 10.52
C THR A 67 10.44 -1.23 9.80
N GLU A 68 11.74 -1.37 9.56
CA GLU A 68 12.53 -0.42 8.77
C GLU A 68 12.09 -0.42 7.30
N LEU A 69 11.90 -1.60 6.70
CA LEU A 69 11.35 -1.77 5.35
C LEU A 69 9.92 -1.24 5.29
N LEU A 70 9.12 -1.43 6.34
CA LEU A 70 7.75 -0.97 6.48
C LEU A 70 7.68 0.55 6.63
N GLU A 71 8.53 1.14 7.46
CA GLU A 71 8.62 2.58 7.61
C GLU A 71 9.20 3.22 6.35
N ARG A 72 10.17 2.57 5.69
CA ARG A 72 10.68 3.02 4.39
C ARG A 72 9.58 2.90 3.34
N ALA A 73 8.73 1.89 3.44
CA ALA A 73 7.58 1.70 2.57
C ALA A 73 6.48 2.75 2.82
N VAL A 74 6.15 3.03 4.07
CA VAL A 74 5.18 4.06 4.47
C VAL A 74 5.71 5.46 4.17
N ARG A 75 7.00 5.72 4.38
CA ARG A 75 7.67 6.99 4.00
C ARG A 75 7.66 7.19 2.50
N SER A 76 7.93 6.14 1.72
CA SER A 76 7.88 6.23 0.26
C SER A 76 6.44 6.44 -0.22
N ILE A 77 5.43 5.76 0.33
CA ILE A 77 4.01 6.00 0.04
C ILE A 77 3.59 7.44 0.41
N ARG A 78 3.99 7.94 1.59
CA ARG A 78 3.77 9.34 2.02
C ARG A 78 4.44 10.37 1.10
N LEU A 79 5.49 9.97 0.38
CA LEU A 79 6.21 10.76 -0.62
C LEU A 79 5.76 10.45 -2.06
N GLY A 80 4.65 9.73 -2.27
CA GLY A 80 4.12 9.41 -3.62
C GLY A 80 4.87 8.29 -4.37
N LYS A 81 5.80 7.60 -3.70
CA LYS A 81 6.58 6.47 -4.24
C LYS A 81 6.05 5.17 -3.66
N LEU A 82 5.29 4.39 -4.42
CA LEU A 82 4.95 3.03 -4.02
C LEU A 82 6.23 2.18 -4.06
N PRO A 83 6.70 1.62 -2.93
CA PRO A 83 7.86 0.75 -2.89
C PRO A 83 7.49 -0.58 -3.53
N ASP A 84 8.11 -0.90 -4.65
CA ASP A 84 8.13 -2.26 -5.15
C ASP A 84 9.23 -3.00 -4.40
N LEU A 85 8.85 -3.84 -3.43
CA LEU A 85 9.80 -4.51 -2.55
C LEU A 85 10.46 -5.74 -3.20
N ASP A 86 9.96 -6.20 -4.35
CA ASP A 86 10.45 -7.42 -5.04
C ASP A 86 10.72 -7.25 -6.55
N ALA A 87 10.54 -6.06 -7.13
CA ALA A 87 10.78 -5.87 -8.56
C ALA A 87 12.25 -5.56 -8.86
N GLY A 88 12.91 -6.45 -9.61
CA GLY A 88 14.10 -6.09 -10.39
C GLY A 88 13.84 -4.83 -11.25
N GLU A 89 14.89 -4.20 -11.76
CA GLU A 89 14.86 -2.86 -12.38
C GLU A 89 13.84 -2.68 -13.52
N GLU A 90 13.24 -3.76 -14.03
CA GLU A 90 12.28 -3.78 -15.14
C GLU A 90 10.79 -3.77 -14.73
N ALA A 91 10.44 -4.01 -13.46
CA ALA A 91 9.05 -4.10 -13.02
C ALA A 91 8.60 -2.97 -12.07
N ARG A 92 9.27 -1.81 -12.10
CA ARG A 92 8.78 -0.63 -11.37
C ARG A 92 7.57 -0.05 -12.09
N GLY A 93 6.36 -0.37 -11.62
CA GLY A 93 5.14 0.29 -12.07
C GLY A 93 5.20 1.82 -11.88
N ALA A 94 4.35 2.54 -12.61
CA ALA A 94 4.27 3.99 -12.65
C ALA A 94 4.26 4.64 -11.25
N GLU A 95 5.08 5.68 -11.09
CA GLU A 95 5.06 6.55 -9.91
C GLU A 95 4.04 7.68 -10.14
N VAL A 96 3.03 7.81 -9.27
CA VAL A 96 2.00 8.85 -9.39
C VAL A 96 2.04 9.76 -8.17
N GLU A 97 2.43 11.02 -8.38
CA GLU A 97 2.63 12.03 -7.34
C GLU A 97 1.77 13.26 -7.63
N LEU A 98 0.68 13.42 -6.86
CA LEU A 98 -0.26 14.54 -7.04
C LEU A 98 -0.18 15.58 -5.92
N HIS A 99 0.78 15.47 -4.99
CA HIS A 99 0.91 16.34 -3.80
C HIS A 99 -0.39 16.48 -2.99
N VAL A 100 -1.14 15.39 -2.83
CA VAL A 100 -2.34 15.31 -2.00
C VAL A 100 -2.14 14.28 -0.89
N PRO A 101 -2.75 14.46 0.30
CA PRO A 101 -2.76 13.41 1.31
C PRO A 101 -3.47 12.17 0.76
N ALA A 102 -2.74 11.06 0.67
CA ALA A 102 -3.23 9.79 0.16
C ALA A 102 -2.79 8.66 1.10
N LEU A 103 -3.65 8.35 2.06
CA LEU A 103 -3.39 7.36 3.10
C LEU A 103 -4.71 6.89 3.71
N ILE A 104 -4.69 5.73 4.35
CA ILE A 104 -5.73 5.24 5.26
C ILE A 104 -5.47 5.86 6.65
N PRO A 105 -6.34 6.78 7.11
CA PRO A 105 -6.17 7.44 8.40
C PRO A 105 -6.31 6.49 9.59
N ASP A 106 -5.67 6.81 10.71
CA ASP A 106 -5.73 6.04 11.95
C ASP A 106 -7.07 6.21 12.70
N ASP A 107 -7.71 7.37 12.57
CA ASP A 107 -9.07 7.62 13.07
C ASP A 107 -10.15 6.84 12.31
N TYR A 108 -9.90 6.56 11.02
CA TYR A 108 -10.78 5.71 10.20
C TYR A 108 -10.52 4.21 10.41
N LEU A 109 -9.24 3.82 10.51
CA LEU A 109 -8.85 2.43 10.72
C LEU A 109 -7.69 2.38 11.74
N PRO A 110 -7.98 2.17 13.03
CA PRO A 110 -6.94 2.20 14.07
C PRO A 110 -5.96 1.03 13.98
N ASP A 111 -6.45 -0.17 13.64
CA ASP A 111 -5.63 -1.37 13.57
C ASP A 111 -4.57 -1.28 12.46
N VAL A 112 -3.30 -1.20 12.88
CA VAL A 112 -2.16 -1.09 11.98
C VAL A 112 -2.06 -2.30 11.06
N HIS A 113 -2.31 -3.51 11.57
CA HIS A 113 -2.16 -4.74 10.78
C HIS A 113 -3.15 -4.80 9.62
N THR A 114 -4.42 -4.51 9.89
CA THR A 114 -5.47 -4.41 8.86
C THR A 114 -5.13 -3.32 7.83
N ARG A 115 -4.65 -2.16 8.27
CA ARG A 115 -4.22 -1.07 7.37
C ARG A 115 -3.13 -1.51 6.40
N LEU A 116 -2.11 -2.20 6.90
CA LEU A 116 -1.02 -2.70 6.07
C LEU A 116 -1.50 -3.73 5.05
N THR A 117 -2.39 -4.63 5.48
CA THR A 117 -3.03 -5.60 4.59
C THR A 117 -3.81 -4.88 3.47
N LEU A 118 -4.57 -3.84 3.80
CA LEU A 118 -5.30 -3.04 2.81
C LEU A 118 -4.36 -2.29 1.87
N TYR A 119 -3.28 -1.66 2.36
CA TYR A 119 -2.29 -1.02 1.49
C TYR A 119 -1.71 -2.00 0.47
N LYS A 120 -1.35 -3.22 0.91
CA LYS A 120 -0.83 -4.26 0.02
C LYS A 120 -1.87 -4.68 -1.02
N ARG A 121 -3.14 -4.82 -0.62
CA ARG A 121 -4.23 -5.16 -1.55
C ARG A 121 -4.48 -4.05 -2.57
N ILE A 122 -4.49 -2.77 -2.14
CA ILE A 122 -4.63 -1.61 -3.04
C ILE A 122 -3.47 -1.56 -4.04
N SER A 123 -2.23 -1.74 -3.56
CA SER A 123 -1.04 -1.65 -4.43
C SER A 123 -0.91 -2.81 -5.42
N SER A 124 -1.48 -3.97 -5.08
CA SER A 124 -1.41 -5.20 -5.87
C SER A 124 -2.66 -5.45 -6.74
N ALA A 125 -3.66 -4.55 -6.67
CA ALA A 125 -4.85 -4.65 -7.49
C ALA A 125 -4.47 -4.63 -8.98
N ARG A 126 -5.08 -5.50 -9.76
CA ARG A 126 -4.73 -5.73 -11.18
C ARG A 126 -5.50 -4.82 -12.12
N ASP A 127 -6.70 -4.42 -11.70
CA ASP A 127 -7.58 -3.61 -12.50
C ASP A 127 -8.49 -2.71 -11.64
N SER A 128 -9.22 -1.84 -12.31
CA SER A 128 -10.16 -0.92 -11.66
C SER A 128 -11.34 -1.63 -10.98
N GLY A 129 -11.66 -2.86 -11.39
CA GLY A 129 -12.70 -3.68 -10.78
C GLY A 129 -12.30 -4.14 -9.38
N GLU A 130 -11.11 -4.74 -9.25
CA GLU A 130 -10.56 -5.15 -7.95
C GLU A 130 -10.45 -3.97 -6.96
N LEU A 131 -10.03 -2.79 -7.45
CA LEU A 131 -10.03 -1.57 -6.61
C LEU A 131 -11.43 -1.17 -6.15
N ARG A 132 -12.44 -1.23 -7.03
CA ARG A 132 -13.83 -0.91 -6.68
C ARG A 132 -14.40 -1.91 -5.67
N GLU A 133 -14.13 -3.19 -5.83
CA GLU A 133 -14.55 -4.22 -4.86
C GLU A 133 -13.93 -3.96 -3.49
N LEU A 134 -12.65 -3.61 -3.46
CA LEU A 134 -11.95 -3.26 -2.22
C LEU A 134 -12.51 -1.99 -1.57
N GLN A 135 -12.88 -0.98 -2.36
CA GLN A 135 -13.57 0.21 -1.85
C GLN A 135 -14.91 -0.15 -1.20
N VAL A 136 -15.72 -0.99 -1.86
CA VAL A 136 -17.02 -1.43 -1.34
C VAL A 136 -16.84 -2.23 -0.04
N GLU A 137 -15.87 -3.15 0.00
CA GLU A 137 -15.52 -3.90 1.21
C GLU A 137 -15.13 -2.97 2.35
N MET A 138 -14.30 -1.96 2.07
CA MET A 138 -13.90 -0.98 3.09
C MET A 138 -15.08 -0.16 3.59
N ILE A 139 -16.02 0.20 2.70
CA ILE A 139 -17.21 0.96 3.08
C ILE A 139 -18.16 0.13 3.95
N ASP A 140 -18.36 -1.14 3.58
CA ASP A 140 -19.23 -2.06 4.32
C ASP A 140 -18.68 -2.35 5.73
N ARG A 141 -17.35 -2.49 5.85
CA ARG A 141 -16.69 -2.85 7.12
C ARG A 141 -16.38 -1.67 8.04
N PHE A 142 -16.06 -0.51 7.47
CA PHE A 142 -15.49 0.62 8.24
C PHE A 142 -16.24 1.95 8.01
N GLY A 143 -17.27 1.97 7.16
CA GLY A 143 -18.06 3.16 6.87
C GLY A 143 -17.48 4.02 5.74
N LEU A 144 -17.97 5.25 5.59
CA LEU A 144 -17.59 6.10 4.45
C LEU A 144 -16.09 6.42 4.44
N LEU A 145 -15.46 6.27 3.28
CA LEU A 145 -14.04 6.61 3.09
C LEU A 145 -13.78 8.10 3.37
N PRO A 146 -12.78 8.45 4.20
CA PRO A 146 -12.27 9.81 4.29
C PRO A 146 -11.61 10.25 2.99
N ASP A 147 -11.44 11.55 2.79
CA ASP A 147 -10.87 12.08 1.54
C ASP A 147 -9.46 11.59 1.27
N ALA A 148 -8.62 11.44 2.30
CA ALA A 148 -7.28 10.87 2.15
C ALA A 148 -7.31 9.41 1.64
N ALA A 149 -8.31 8.62 2.04
CA ALA A 149 -8.48 7.26 1.55
C ALA A 149 -9.05 7.25 0.13
N LYS A 150 -10.00 8.14 -0.20
CA LYS A 150 -10.48 8.31 -1.59
C LYS A 150 -9.33 8.68 -2.53
N HIS A 151 -8.46 9.61 -2.13
CA HIS A 151 -7.28 9.98 -2.90
C HIS A 151 -6.33 8.79 -3.12
N LEU A 152 -6.12 7.95 -2.10
CA LEU A 152 -5.29 6.74 -2.22
C LEU A 152 -5.81 5.81 -3.32
N PHE A 153 -7.12 5.54 -3.36
CA PHE A 153 -7.72 4.73 -4.41
C PHE A 153 -7.65 5.39 -5.79
N ALA A 154 -7.91 6.70 -5.87
CA ALA A 154 -7.81 7.43 -7.14
C ALA A 154 -6.38 7.44 -7.69
N ILE A 155 -5.36 7.53 -6.83
CA ILE A 155 -3.95 7.39 -7.23
C ILE A 155 -3.65 5.98 -7.72
N ALA A 156 -4.16 4.94 -7.04
CA ALA A 156 -3.99 3.55 -7.47
C ALA A 156 -4.62 3.30 -8.85
N GLU A 157 -5.80 3.86 -9.12
CA GLU A 157 -6.46 3.77 -10.42
C GLU A 157 -5.67 4.50 -11.51
N LEU A 158 -5.16 5.70 -11.23
CA LEU A 158 -4.28 6.43 -12.14
C LEU A 158 -2.99 5.65 -12.43
N LYS A 159 -2.43 4.96 -11.44
CA LYS A 159 -1.24 4.12 -11.61
C LYS A 159 -1.53 2.96 -12.57
N LEU A 160 -2.67 2.29 -12.44
CA LEU A 160 -3.08 1.24 -13.36
C LEU A 160 -3.17 1.75 -14.80
N GLN A 161 -3.80 2.91 -15.01
CA GLN A 161 -3.88 3.53 -16.32
C GLN A 161 -2.49 3.93 -16.86
N ALA A 162 -1.67 4.57 -16.03
CA ALA A 162 -0.31 4.99 -16.38
C ALA A 162 0.56 3.79 -16.80
N ASN A 163 0.47 2.66 -16.10
CA ASN A 163 1.17 1.42 -16.46
C ASN A 163 0.79 0.95 -17.86
N THR A 164 -0.52 0.94 -18.19
CA THR A 164 -0.97 0.48 -19.52
C THR A 164 -0.45 1.35 -20.67
N LEU A 165 -0.08 2.60 -20.39
CA LEU A 165 0.45 3.56 -21.36
C LEU A 165 1.99 3.60 -21.41
N GLY A 166 2.68 2.82 -20.56
CA GLY A 166 4.14 2.90 -20.42
C GLY A 166 4.59 4.27 -19.88
N VAL A 167 3.83 4.84 -18.94
CA VAL A 167 4.22 6.03 -18.18
C VAL A 167 5.01 5.57 -16.95
N ARG A 168 6.28 5.98 -16.87
CA ARG A 168 7.15 5.70 -15.72
C ARG A 168 6.82 6.59 -14.51
N LYS A 169 6.54 7.88 -14.74
CA LYS A 169 6.19 8.82 -13.67
C LYS A 169 5.16 9.85 -14.14
N LEU A 170 4.14 10.10 -13.33
CA LEU A 170 3.17 11.18 -13.47
C LEU A 170 3.25 12.05 -12.21
N GLU A 171 3.64 13.31 -12.37
CA GLU A 171 3.81 14.27 -11.29
C GLU A 171 2.98 15.51 -11.59
N LEU A 172 2.09 15.93 -10.69
CA LEU A 172 1.30 17.16 -10.80
C LEU A 172 1.20 17.86 -9.44
N GLY A 173 1.71 19.09 -9.37
CA GLY A 173 1.52 20.02 -8.27
C GLY A 173 0.69 21.23 -8.67
N GLU A 174 0.69 22.25 -7.80
CA GLU A 174 -0.16 23.44 -7.95
C GLU A 174 0.12 24.27 -9.22
N ASN A 175 1.32 24.17 -9.78
CA ASN A 175 1.75 24.95 -10.94
C ASN A 175 1.98 24.08 -12.19
N GLY A 176 1.44 22.85 -12.19
CA GLY A 176 1.62 21.88 -13.25
C GLY A 176 2.57 20.77 -12.83
N GLY A 177 3.32 20.21 -13.77
CA GLY A 177 4.20 19.08 -13.46
C GLY A 177 4.76 18.42 -14.70
N ARG A 178 4.88 17.09 -14.68
CA ARG A 178 5.47 16.33 -15.78
C ARG A 178 4.97 14.90 -15.86
N ILE A 179 5.00 14.37 -17.08
CA ILE A 179 4.93 12.95 -17.36
C ILE A 179 6.29 12.51 -17.88
N VAL A 180 6.78 11.40 -17.37
CA VAL A 180 8.00 10.73 -17.83
C VAL A 180 7.59 9.38 -18.38
N PHE A 181 7.92 9.15 -19.64
CA PHE A 181 7.61 7.90 -20.34
C PHE A 181 8.70 6.86 -20.10
N GLU A 182 8.35 5.60 -20.31
CA GLU A 182 9.33 4.53 -20.50
C GLU A 182 10.03 4.65 -21.85
N ALA A 183 11.03 3.80 -22.11
CA ALA A 183 11.76 3.82 -23.39
C ALA A 183 10.87 3.46 -24.59
N LYS A 184 9.81 2.65 -24.37
CA LYS A 184 8.84 2.23 -25.38
C LYS A 184 7.41 2.37 -24.83
N PRO A 185 6.89 3.61 -24.72
CA PRO A 185 5.56 3.83 -24.18
C PRO A 185 4.49 3.32 -25.15
N ALA A 186 3.39 2.82 -24.61
CA ALA A 186 2.21 2.41 -25.37
C ALA A 186 1.28 3.61 -25.66
N ILE A 187 1.85 4.66 -26.26
CA ILE A 187 1.15 5.89 -26.64
C ILE A 187 1.39 6.19 -28.12
N ASP A 188 0.46 6.89 -28.76
CA ASP A 188 0.68 7.42 -30.10
C ASP A 188 1.55 8.70 -30.04
N PRO A 189 2.77 8.72 -30.59
CA PRO A 189 3.60 9.93 -30.62
C PRO A 189 2.91 11.11 -31.31
N MET A 190 2.04 10.84 -32.29
CA MET A 190 1.30 11.88 -33.00
C MET A 190 0.28 12.56 -32.08
N ALA A 191 -0.34 11.82 -31.16
CA ALA A 191 -1.26 12.39 -30.17
C ALA A 191 -0.53 13.41 -29.26
N VAL A 192 0.70 13.09 -28.82
CA VAL A 192 1.54 14.01 -28.03
C VAL A 192 1.86 15.28 -28.83
N ILE A 193 2.29 15.12 -30.07
CA ILE A 193 2.64 16.26 -30.95
C ILE A 193 1.41 17.14 -31.18
N GLN A 194 0.27 16.55 -31.51
CA GLN A 194 -0.98 17.30 -31.73
C GLN A 194 -1.44 18.02 -30.47
N MET A 195 -1.31 17.40 -29.29
CA MET A 195 -1.66 18.03 -28.01
C MET A 195 -0.79 19.27 -27.74
N ILE A 196 0.53 19.17 -27.97
CA ILE A 196 1.44 20.31 -27.83
C ILE A 196 1.12 21.41 -28.84
N GLN A 197 0.82 21.06 -30.10
CA GLN A 197 0.48 22.05 -31.13
C GLN A 197 -0.84 22.76 -30.85
N LYS A 198 -1.84 22.06 -30.30
CA LYS A 198 -3.13 22.66 -29.92
C LYS A 198 -3.01 23.55 -28.70
N GLN A 199 -2.14 23.20 -27.75
CA GLN A 199 -2.00 23.90 -26.46
C GLN A 199 -0.53 24.16 -26.07
N PRO A 200 0.23 24.92 -26.88
CA PRO A 200 1.68 25.10 -26.69
C PRO A 200 2.04 25.91 -25.44
N LYS A 201 1.07 26.64 -24.87
CA LYS A 201 1.24 27.36 -23.59
C LYS A 201 1.18 26.41 -22.40
N LEU A 202 0.45 25.29 -22.51
CA LEU A 202 0.20 24.36 -21.42
C LEU A 202 1.14 23.15 -21.46
N TYR A 203 1.56 22.72 -22.66
CA TYR A 203 2.39 21.53 -22.84
C TYR A 203 3.66 21.83 -23.63
N SER A 204 4.75 21.20 -23.24
CA SER A 204 6.02 21.27 -23.95
C SER A 204 6.86 20.02 -23.67
N MET A 205 7.64 19.55 -24.65
CA MET A 205 8.64 18.51 -24.39
C MET A 205 9.83 19.08 -23.60
N ASP A 206 10.38 18.28 -22.69
CA ASP A 206 11.56 18.58 -21.87
C ASP A 206 12.57 17.43 -22.00
N GLY A 207 13.12 17.29 -23.21
CA GLY A 207 13.89 16.12 -23.63
C GLY A 207 13.05 15.12 -24.43
N PRO A 208 13.57 13.92 -24.72
CA PRO A 208 12.91 12.95 -25.59
C PRO A 208 11.78 12.17 -24.90
N ASP A 209 11.86 11.96 -23.58
CA ASP A 209 11.00 11.06 -22.81
C ASP A 209 10.12 11.79 -21.78
N LYS A 210 10.14 13.13 -21.76
CA LYS A 210 9.46 13.91 -20.74
C LYS A 210 8.57 14.99 -21.35
N LEU A 211 7.32 14.97 -20.92
CA LEU A 211 6.32 15.98 -21.23
C LEU A 211 6.15 16.89 -20.00
N ARG A 212 6.46 18.18 -20.15
CA ARG A 212 6.22 19.21 -19.12
C ARG A 212 4.82 19.81 -19.28
N ILE A 213 4.16 20.00 -18.15
CA ILE A 213 2.80 20.53 -18.01
C ILE A 213 2.90 21.84 -17.21
N LYS A 214 2.36 22.92 -17.76
CA LYS A 214 2.41 24.29 -17.21
C LYS A 214 1.02 24.82 -16.88
N HIS A 215 0.14 23.94 -16.43
CA HIS A 215 -1.23 24.28 -16.06
C HIS A 215 -1.30 24.55 -14.55
N PRO A 216 -1.80 25.71 -14.09
CA PRO A 216 -2.08 25.93 -12.66
C PRO A 216 -3.22 25.01 -12.20
N LEU A 217 -3.01 24.25 -11.13
CA LEU A 217 -3.91 23.23 -10.58
C LEU A 217 -3.93 23.34 -9.04
N PRO A 218 -4.48 24.44 -8.47
CA PRO A 218 -4.37 24.72 -7.04
C PRO A 218 -5.13 23.70 -6.17
N LEU A 219 -6.26 23.17 -6.65
CA LEU A 219 -7.06 22.23 -5.87
C LEU A 219 -6.66 20.77 -6.12
N PRO A 220 -6.78 19.88 -5.12
CA PRO A 220 -6.63 18.44 -5.30
C PRO A 220 -7.46 17.88 -6.47
N GLU A 221 -8.73 18.25 -6.56
CA GLU A 221 -9.67 17.77 -7.59
C GLU A 221 -9.25 18.18 -9.01
N ASP A 222 -8.67 19.37 -9.16
CA ASP A 222 -8.14 19.85 -10.44
C ASP A 222 -6.99 18.96 -10.90
N ARG A 223 -6.10 18.57 -9.97
CA ARG A 223 -4.95 17.69 -10.24
C ARG A 223 -5.40 16.29 -10.65
N PHE A 224 -6.37 15.70 -9.96
CA PHE A 224 -6.94 14.40 -10.34
C PHE A 224 -7.63 14.46 -11.70
N SER A 225 -8.40 15.51 -11.96
CA SER A 225 -9.11 15.67 -13.23
C SER A 225 -8.16 15.90 -14.39
N ALA A 226 -7.11 16.71 -14.19
CA ALA A 226 -6.06 16.91 -15.18
C ALA A 226 -5.27 15.62 -15.45
N ALA A 227 -4.91 14.86 -14.41
CA ALA A 227 -4.26 13.55 -14.56
C ALA A 227 -5.09 12.59 -15.42
N ARG A 228 -6.38 12.42 -15.10
CA ARG A 228 -7.30 11.57 -15.88
C ARG A 228 -7.42 12.03 -17.33
N ALA A 229 -7.61 13.32 -17.55
CA ALA A 229 -7.74 13.89 -18.89
C ALA A 229 -6.46 13.70 -19.72
N LEU A 230 -5.29 13.84 -19.11
CA LEU A 230 -4.00 13.60 -19.74
C LEU A 230 -3.85 12.15 -20.16
N LEU A 231 -4.04 11.20 -19.23
CA LEU A 231 -3.92 9.78 -19.55
C LEU A 231 -4.93 9.35 -20.63
N LEU A 232 -6.17 9.86 -20.59
CA LEU A 232 -7.17 9.61 -21.62
C LEU A 232 -6.77 10.18 -22.99
N THR A 233 -6.16 11.36 -23.03
CA THR A 233 -5.71 11.99 -24.28
C THR A 233 -4.53 11.24 -24.90
N LEU A 234 -3.69 10.65 -24.05
CA LEU A 234 -2.51 9.86 -24.45
C LEU A 234 -2.85 8.40 -24.79
N ALA A 235 -4.03 7.93 -24.41
CA ALA A 235 -4.47 6.58 -24.70
C ALA A 235 -4.57 6.34 -26.22
N PRO A 236 -4.04 5.21 -26.72
CA PRO A 236 -4.17 4.86 -28.13
C PRO A 236 -5.66 4.70 -28.50
N ARG A 237 -6.04 5.25 -29.66
CA ARG A 237 -7.39 5.16 -30.22
C ARG A 237 -7.56 3.94 -31.11
#